data_AF-A0A537SXH1-F1
#
_entry.id   AF-A0A537SXH1-F1
#
_cell.length_a   1.000
_cell.length_b   1.000
_cell.length_c   1.000
_cell.angle_alpha   90.00
_cell.angle_beta   90.00
_cell.angle_gamma   90.00
#
_symmetry.space_group_name_H-M   'P 1'
#
loop_
_entity.id
_entity.type
_entity.pdbx_description
1 polymer ?
#
loop_
_entity_poly.entity_id
_entity_poly.type
_entity_poly.pdbx_seq_one_letter_code
_entity_poly.pdbx_strand_id
1 'polypeptide(L)' 'MARVLKPNGELIAWVYYVPGMPPYDPSAEGAGKIDEFHLFHLDKPWFLQTMAPHFTVLEELNIDGFSHFYRFLRKPYH' A
#
# COMPACT_ATOMS: atom_id res chain seq x y z
N MET A 1 -1.01 5.33 8.85
CA MET A 1 -0.67 6.62 8.20
C MET A 1 -1.79 7.66 8.31
N ALA A 2 -3.05 7.32 7.99
CA ALA A 2 -4.16 8.29 8.00
C ALA A 2 -4.34 9.07 9.32
N ARG A 3 -4.09 8.44 10.48
CA ARG A 3 -4.25 9.09 11.79
C ARG A 3 -3.36 10.31 12.02
N VAL A 4 -2.14 10.32 11.46
CA VAL A 4 -1.11 11.31 11.81
C VAL A 4 -0.96 12.43 10.79
N LEU A 5 -1.50 12.25 9.58
CA LEU A 5 -1.53 13.31 8.58
C LEU A 5 -2.55 14.38 8.97
N LYS A 6 -2.27 15.66 8.66
CA LYS A 6 -3.25 16.74 8.79
C LYS A 6 -4.39 16.55 7.78
N PRO A 7 -5.55 17.21 7.93
CA PRO A 7 -6.53 17.32 6.84
C PRO A 7 -5.83 17.81 5.56
N ASN A 8 -6.14 17.19 4.41
CA ASN A 8 -5.45 17.40 3.13
C ASN A 8 -3.94 17.11 3.13
N GLY A 9 -3.42 16.42 4.15
CA GLY A 9 -2.04 15.96 4.17
C GLY A 9 -1.82 14.91 3.09
N GLU A 10 -0.64 14.95 2.47
CA GLU A 10 -0.25 14.02 1.43
C GLU A 10 0.66 12.91 1.97
N LEU A 11 0.53 11.72 1.38
CA LEU A 11 1.44 10.60 1.57
C LEU A 11 2.13 10.34 0.23
N ILE A 12 3.46 10.32 0.25
CA ILE A 12 4.27 9.84 -0.86
C ILE A 12 4.79 8.45 -0.49
N ALA A 13 4.55 7.47 -1.35
CA ALA A 13 4.97 6.10 -1.13
C ALA A 13 5.68 5.54 -2.35
N TRP A 14 6.81 4.88 -2.12
CA TRP A 14 7.42 3.97 -3.08
C TRP A 14 7.01 2.55 -2.70
N VAL A 15 6.51 1.79 -3.68
CA VAL A 15 5.98 0.44 -3.47
C VAL A 15 6.50 -0.47 -4.58
N TYR A 16 7.04 -1.62 -4.20
CA TYR A 16 7.36 -2.71 -5.11
C TYR A 16 6.26 -3.78 -5.04
N TYR A 17 5.72 -4.17 -6.19
CA TYR A 17 4.68 -5.19 -6.29
C TYR A 17 5.20 -6.52 -6.80
N VAL A 18 4.68 -7.60 -6.23
CA VAL A 18 4.86 -8.97 -6.72
C VAL A 18 3.50 -9.49 -7.19
N PRO A 19 3.25 -9.57 -8.51
CA PRO A 19 1.93 -9.92 -9.04
C PRO A 19 1.45 -11.29 -8.56
N GLY A 20 0.18 -11.35 -8.18
CA GLY A 20 -0.48 -12.60 -7.78
C GLY A 20 -0.22 -13.03 -6.34
N MET A 21 0.47 -12.22 -5.54
CA MET A 21 0.60 -12.47 -4.11
C MET A 21 -0.75 -12.28 -3.40
N PRO A 22 -1.13 -13.19 -2.48
CA PRO A 22 -2.37 -13.06 -1.74
C PRO A 22 -2.33 -11.88 -0.76
N PRO A 23 -3.49 -11.32 -0.38
CA PRO A 23 -3.60 -10.40 0.74
C PRO A 23 -2.94 -10.97 2.01
N TYR A 24 -2.22 -10.12 2.74
CA TYR A 24 -1.67 -10.53 4.03
C TYR A 24 -2.80 -10.75 5.05
N ASP A 25 -2.84 -11.96 5.60
CA ASP A 25 -3.70 -12.32 6.72
C ASP A 25 -2.83 -12.74 7.91
N PRO A 26 -2.71 -11.92 8.97
CA PRO A 26 -1.91 -12.26 10.14
C PRO A 26 -2.48 -13.43 10.95
N SER A 27 -3.73 -13.82 10.72
CA SER A 27 -4.39 -14.94 11.40
C SER A 27 -4.29 -16.26 10.64
N ALA A 28 -3.79 -16.22 9.39
CA ALA A 28 -3.63 -17.42 8.59
C ALA A 28 -2.59 -18.36 9.19
N GLU A 29 -2.88 -19.66 9.13
CA GLU A 29 -1.93 -20.69 9.53
C GLU A 29 -0.68 -20.60 8.64
N GLY A 30 0.50 -20.44 9.26
CA GLY A 30 1.74 -20.23 8.54
C GLY A 30 2.00 -18.79 8.07
N ALA A 31 1.30 -17.78 8.60
CA ALA A 31 1.61 -16.36 8.41
C ALA A 31 2.98 -16.00 9.02
N GLY A 32 4.05 -16.42 8.35
CA GLY A 32 5.43 -16.14 8.66
C GLY A 32 6.03 -15.09 7.72
N LYS A 33 7.21 -14.61 8.06
CA LYS A 33 8.00 -13.73 7.19
C LYS A 33 8.35 -14.47 5.88
N ILE A 34 8.29 -13.76 4.75
CA ILE A 34 8.74 -14.27 3.45
C ILE A 34 10.25 -14.40 3.44
N ASP A 35 10.95 -13.38 3.96
CA ASP A 35 12.40 -13.36 4.10
C ASP A 35 12.82 -12.57 5.36
N GLU A 36 14.09 -12.16 5.45
CA GLU A 36 14.61 -11.41 6.59
C GLU A 36 13.99 -10.01 6.75
N PHE A 37 13.52 -9.40 5.66
CA PHE A 37 13.10 -8.01 5.60
C PHE A 37 11.60 -7.86 5.30
N HIS A 38 10.97 -8.87 4.72
CA HIS A 38 9.59 -8.83 4.26
C HIS A 38 8.70 -9.77 5.06
N LEU A 39 7.71 -9.20 5.75
CA LEU A 39 6.63 -9.96 6.35
C LEU A 39 5.66 -10.49 5.27
N PHE A 40 5.46 -9.73 4.20
CA PHE A 40 4.62 -10.09 3.06
C PHE A 40 5.05 -9.29 1.83
N HIS A 41 4.60 -9.74 0.65
CA HIS A 41 4.72 -8.99 -0.59
C HIS A 41 3.37 -8.35 -0.92
N LEU A 42 3.42 -7.19 -1.57
CA LEU A 42 2.23 -6.47 -1.99
C LEU A 42 1.85 -6.90 -3.40
N ASP A 43 0.58 -7.23 -3.61
CA ASP A 43 -0.06 -7.18 -4.91
C ASP A 43 -0.75 -5.81 -5.11
N LYS A 44 -0.72 -5.28 -6.33
CA LYS A 44 -1.19 -3.91 -6.61
C LYS A 44 -2.68 -3.74 -6.34
N PRO A 45 -3.59 -4.58 -6.87
CA PRO A 45 -5.00 -4.58 -6.52
C PRO A 45 -5.25 -4.55 -5.01
N TRP A 46 -4.62 -5.45 -4.25
CA TRP A 46 -4.82 -5.53 -2.80
C TRP A 46 -4.33 -4.27 -2.08
N PHE A 47 -3.15 -3.76 -2.42
CA PHE A 47 -2.61 -2.54 -1.82
C PHE A 47 -3.53 -1.34 -2.07
N LEU A 48 -3.95 -1.10 -3.32
CA LEU A 48 -4.80 0.03 -3.66
C LEU A 48 -6.17 -0.08 -2.99
N GLN A 49 -6.73 -1.28 -2.90
CA GLN A 49 -7.98 -1.53 -2.17
C GLN A 49 -7.84 -1.23 -0.67
N THR A 50 -6.69 -1.58 -0.08
CA THR A 50 -6.40 -1.32 1.35
C THR A 50 -6.23 0.18 1.62
N MET A 51 -5.68 0.93 0.67
CA MET A 51 -5.46 2.38 0.80
C MET A 51 -6.74 3.20 0.51
N ALA A 52 -7.62 2.71 -0.36
CA ALA A 52 -8.78 3.43 -0.87
C ALA A 52 -9.74 3.99 0.21
N PRO A 53 -10.00 3.34 1.36
CA PRO A 53 -10.86 3.91 2.40
C PRO A 53 -10.31 5.21 2.99
N HIS A 54 -8.99 5.40 2.97
CA HIS A 54 -8.32 6.48 3.69
C HIS A 54 -7.68 7.52 2.77
N PHE A 55 -7.44 7.16 1.51
CA PHE A 55 -6.65 7.97 0.59
C PHE A 55 -7.27 8.01 -0.80
N THR A 56 -7.02 9.12 -1.50
CA THR A 56 -7.25 9.27 -2.94
C THR A 56 -5.89 9.28 -3.63
N VAL A 57 -5.71 8.46 -4.66
CA VAL A 57 -4.51 8.53 -5.51
C VAL A 57 -4.59 9.81 -6.33
N LEU A 58 -3.59 10.69 -6.19
CA LEU A 58 -3.44 11.88 -7.02
C LEU A 58 -2.57 11.58 -8.24
N GLU A 59 -1.45 10.90 -8.02
CA GLU A 59 -0.48 10.58 -9.06
C GLU A 59 0.09 9.17 -8.83
N GLU A 60 0.41 8.52 -9.94
CA GLU A 60 1.14 7.27 -10.00
C GLU A 60 2.24 7.39 -11.06
N LEU A 61 3.47 7.04 -10.68
CA LEU A 61 4.60 6.89 -11.59
C LEU A 61 5.08 5.44 -11.53
N ASN A 62 4.97 4.73 -12.65
CA ASN A 62 5.55 3.41 -12.82
C ASN A 62 6.99 3.54 -13.34
N ILE A 63 7.95 2.95 -12.63
CA ILE A 63 9.37 3.06 -12.96
C ILE A 63 9.84 1.91 -13.84
N ASP A 64 9.45 0.66 -13.51
CA ASP A 64 10.03 -0.56 -14.09
C ASP A 64 9.03 -1.72 -14.24
N GLY A 65 7.73 -1.45 -14.12
CA GLY A 65 6.66 -2.46 -14.18
C GLY A 65 6.21 -2.96 -12.81
N PHE A 66 7.09 -2.94 -11.80
CA PHE A 66 6.82 -3.47 -10.46
C PHE A 66 6.97 -2.42 -9.37
N SER A 67 7.86 -1.46 -9.58
CA SER A 67 8.15 -0.32 -8.72
C SER A 67 7.28 0.87 -9.10
N HIS A 68 6.52 1.38 -8.13
CA HIS A 68 5.63 2.52 -8.31
C HIS A 68 5.85 3.58 -7.24
N PHE A 69 5.89 4.83 -7.66
CA PHE A 69 5.69 5.97 -6.76
C PHE A 69 4.24 6.41 -6.81
N TYR A 70 3.66 6.67 -5.63
CA TYR A 70 2.33 7.23 -5.50
C TYR A 70 2.37 8.53 -4.72
N ARG A 71 1.56 9.49 -5.16
CA ARG A 71 1.15 10.62 -4.34
C ARG A 71 -0.31 10.43 -3.96
N PHE A 72 -0.59 10.36 -2.66
CA PHE A 72 -1.92 10.16 -2.11
C PHE A 72 -2.37 11.40 -1.34
N LEU A 73 -3.64 11.78 -1.47
CA LEU A 73 -4.30 12.75 -0.60
C LEU A 73 -5.07 12.02 0.51
N ARG A 74 -4.88 12.41 1.77
CA ARG A 74 -5.67 11.90 2.90
C ARG A 74 -7.13 12.35 2.76
N LYS A 75 -8.07 11.40 2.83
CA LYS A 75 -9.50 11.68 2.89
C LYS A 75 -9.90 12.25 4.26
N PRO A 76 -10.94 13.10 4.34
CA PRO A 76 -11.56 13.48 5.61
C PRO A 76 -12.10 12.25 6.34
N TYR A 77 -12.11 12.27 7.68
CA TYR A 77 -12.91 11.32 8.46
C TYR A 77 -14.38 11.75 8.33
N HIS A 78 -15.22 10.83 7.87
CA HIS A 78 -16.68 10.98 7.91
C HIS A 78 -17.22 10.49 9.24
#